data_AF-A0A6G9QRB0-F1
#
_entry.id   AF-A0A6G9QRB0-F1
#
_cell.length_a   1.000
_cell.length_b   1.000
_cell.length_c   1.000
_cell.angle_alpha   90.00
_cell.angle_beta   90.00
_cell.angle_gamma   90.00
#
_symmetry.space_group_name_H-M   'P 1'
#
loop_
_entity.id
_entity.type
_entity.pdbx_description
1 polymer ?
#
loop_
_entity_poly.entity_id
_entity_poly.type
_entity_poly.pdbx_seq_one_letter_code
_entity_poly.pdbx_strand_id
1 'polypeptide(L)'
;MQSIVIDNLVLVALVKAIGNILTAAVPSITTYIIGKKLIARERLKRKLNVALMDIQYLLMVEALHCREHMEYQGKSNKRTIRNLVNQETKFIWSGKNTLSQIDKAMENDLNNIVKDNTPVRPSRYYSKY
;
A
#
# COMPACT_ATOMS: atom_id res chain seq x y z
N MET A 1 -29.36 -45.99 -35.68
CA MET A 1 -29.85 -44.71 -35.13
C MET A 1 -29.62 -44.55 -33.62
N GLN A 2 -29.63 -45.63 -32.81
CA GLN A 2 -29.40 -45.52 -31.35
C GLN A 2 -27.94 -45.21 -30.94
N SER A 3 -26.92 -45.66 -31.69
CA SER A 3 -25.51 -45.39 -31.38
C SER A 3 -25.15 -43.89 -31.45
N ILE A 4 -25.65 -43.19 -32.46
CA ILE A 4 -25.39 -41.75 -32.68
C ILE A 4 -25.92 -40.89 -31.52
N VAL A 5 -27.01 -41.30 -30.86
CA VAL A 5 -27.59 -40.56 -29.74
C VAL A 5 -26.75 -40.73 -28.47
N ILE A 6 -26.18 -41.92 -28.26
CA ILE A 6 -25.32 -42.22 -27.10
C ILE A 6 -24.00 -41.45 -27.20
N ASP A 7 -23.38 -41.42 -28.39
CA ASP A 7 -22.13 -40.68 -28.61
C ASP A 7 -22.31 -39.18 -28.38
N ASN A 8 -23.43 -38.61 -28.83
CA ASN A 8 -23.77 -37.21 -28.55
C ASN A 8 -24.03 -36.95 -27.06
N LEU A 9 -24.66 -37.89 -26.35
CA LEU A 9 -24.94 -37.75 -24.92
C LEU A 9 -23.65 -37.74 -24.09
N VAL A 10 -22.70 -38.62 -24.43
CA VAL A 10 -21.37 -38.71 -23.79
C VAL A 10 -20.57 -37.44 -24.05
N LEU A 11 -20.59 -36.91 -25.29
CA LEU A 11 -19.89 -35.69 -25.66
C LEU A 11 -20.44 -34.47 -24.89
N VAL A 12 -21.77 -34.36 -24.77
CA VAL A 12 -22.42 -33.30 -23.98
C VAL A 12 -22.08 -33.40 -22.49
N ALA A 13 -22.03 -34.61 -21.93
CA ALA A 13 -21.66 -34.82 -20.53
C ALA A 13 -20.20 -34.39 -20.26
N LEU A 14 -19.28 -34.72 -21.18
CA LEU A 14 -17.87 -34.34 -21.11
C LEU A 14 -17.70 -32.81 -21.14
N VAL A 15 -18.36 -32.13 -22.08
CA VAL A 15 -18.30 -30.67 -22.22
C VAL A 15 -18.87 -29.97 -20.98
N LYS A 16 -19.98 -30.49 -20.42
CA LYS A 16 -20.56 -29.98 -19.16
C LYS A 16 -19.61 -30.15 -17.98
N ALA A 17 -18.96 -31.30 -17.85
CA ALA A 17 -18.01 -31.56 -16.78
C ALA A 17 -16.81 -30.59 -16.85
N ILE A 18 -16.23 -30.41 -18.05
CA ILE A 18 -15.11 -29.48 -18.26
C ILE A 18 -15.55 -28.03 -18.01
N GLY A 19 -16.73 -27.63 -18.50
CA GLY A 19 -17.28 -26.29 -18.30
C GLY A 19 -17.48 -25.96 -16.82
N ASN A 20 -17.97 -26.91 -16.02
CA ASN A 20 -18.16 -26.72 -14.58
C ASN A 20 -16.82 -26.54 -13.84
N ILE A 21 -15.80 -27.33 -14.20
CA ILE A 21 -14.46 -27.22 -13.60
C ILE A 21 -13.84 -25.85 -13.91
N LEU A 22 -13.90 -25.41 -15.16
CA LEU A 22 -13.36 -24.11 -15.57
C LEU A 22 -14.09 -22.94 -14.89
N THR A 23 -15.42 -23.05 -14.74
CA THR A 23 -16.23 -22.02 -14.08
C THR A 23 -15.83 -21.82 -12.62
N ALA A 24 -15.44 -22.87 -11.91
CA ALA A 24 -14.94 -22.78 -10.53
C ALA A 24 -13.45 -22.39 -10.46
N ALA A 25 -12.64 -22.79 -11.46
CA ALA A 25 -11.21 -22.52 -11.47
C ALA A 25 -10.87 -21.04 -11.72
N VAL A 26 -11.58 -20.38 -12.63
CA VAL A 26 -11.29 -18.98 -13.01
C VAL A 26 -11.43 -18.00 -11.84
N PRO A 27 -12.52 -18.00 -11.03
CA PRO A 27 -12.64 -17.18 -9.83
C PRO A 27 -11.57 -17.49 -8.78
N SER A 28 -11.19 -18.76 -8.62
CA SER A 28 -10.19 -19.19 -7.65
C SER A 28 -8.81 -18.63 -7.98
N ILE A 29 -8.39 -18.75 -9.24
CA ILE A 29 -7.08 -18.26 -9.70
C ILE A 29 -7.03 -16.72 -9.63
N THR A 30 -8.08 -16.04 -10.09
CA THR A 30 -8.15 -14.58 -10.02
C THR A 30 -8.11 -14.06 -8.58
N THR A 31 -8.88 -14.66 -7.68
CA THR A 31 -8.88 -14.32 -6.25
C THR A 31 -7.50 -14.56 -5.62
N TYR A 32 -6.82 -15.65 -5.97
CA TYR A 32 -5.48 -15.95 -5.48
C TYR A 32 -4.44 -14.89 -5.89
N ILE A 33 -4.46 -14.48 -7.16
CA ILE A 33 -3.54 -13.45 -7.69
C ILE A 33 -3.82 -12.10 -7.02
N ILE A 34 -5.09 -11.71 -6.94
CA ILE A 34 -5.50 -10.44 -6.32
C ILE A 34 -5.16 -10.45 -4.83
N GLY A 35 -5.48 -11.53 -4.12
CA GLY A 35 -5.20 -11.70 -2.69
C GLY A 35 -3.71 -11.57 -2.39
N LYS A 36 -2.85 -12.24 -3.16
CA LYS A 36 -1.39 -12.08 -3.03
C LYS A 36 -0.93 -10.63 -3.23
N LYS A 37 -1.48 -9.94 -4.23
CA LYS A 37 -1.13 -8.55 -4.52
C LYS A 37 -1.58 -7.59 -3.41
N LEU A 38 -2.77 -7.81 -2.85
CA LEU A 38 -3.28 -7.03 -1.72
C LEU A 38 -2.41 -7.21 -0.47
N ILE A 39 -2.10 -8.45 -0.11
CA ILE A 39 -1.24 -8.77 1.05
C ILE A 39 0.16 -8.16 0.86
N ALA A 40 0.74 -8.27 -0.34
CA ALA A 40 2.04 -7.67 -0.64
C ALA A 40 2.01 -6.14 -0.50
N ARG A 41 0.94 -5.49 -0.97
CA ARG A 41 0.72 -4.05 -0.82
C ARG A 41 0.58 -3.64 0.64
N GLU A 42 -0.20 -4.36 1.43
CA GLU A 42 -0.33 -4.08 2.86
C GLU A 42 0.99 -4.24 3.60
N ARG A 43 1.75 -5.31 3.32
CA ARG A 43 3.09 -5.49 3.89
C ARG A 43 4.02 -4.34 3.53
N LEU A 44 3.97 -3.88 2.28
CA LEU A 44 4.78 -2.75 1.84
C LEU A 44 4.36 -1.45 2.53
N LYS A 45 3.05 -1.19 2.65
CA LYS A 45 2.50 -0.04 3.39
C LYS A 45 2.94 -0.06 4.86
N ARG A 46 2.87 -1.21 5.54
CA ARG A 46 3.35 -1.35 6.93
C ARG A 46 4.82 -1.03 7.06
N LYS A 47 5.66 -1.59 6.18
CA LYS A 47 7.11 -1.29 6.17
C LYS A 47 7.39 0.19 5.92
N LEU A 48 6.66 0.81 5.00
CA LEU A 48 6.77 2.23 4.72
C LEU A 48 6.41 3.08 5.95
N ASN A 49 5.30 2.75 6.63
CA ASN A 49 4.87 3.48 7.82
C ASN A 49 5.91 3.38 8.95
N VAL A 50 6.43 2.18 9.23
CA VAL A 50 7.52 1.99 10.20
C VAL A 50 8.73 2.83 9.84
N ALA A 51 9.18 2.79 8.58
CA ALA A 51 10.31 3.60 8.14
C ALA A 51 10.06 5.11 8.26
N LEU A 52 8.83 5.59 8.02
CA LEU A 52 8.47 7.00 8.20
C LEU A 52 8.49 7.40 9.68
N MET A 53 7.98 6.56 10.57
CA MET A 53 8.04 6.78 12.02
C MET A 53 9.49 6.82 12.52
N ASP A 54 10.34 5.91 12.06
CA ASP A 54 11.76 5.90 12.42
C ASP A 54 12.46 7.18 11.95
N ILE A 55 12.18 7.65 10.73
CA ILE A 55 12.71 8.91 10.22
C ILE A 55 12.21 10.10 11.05
N GLN A 56 10.92 10.13 11.41
CA GLN A 56 10.34 11.17 12.25
C GLN A 56 11.02 11.23 13.61
N TYR A 57 11.27 10.07 14.22
CA TYR A 57 12.01 9.95 15.47
C TYR A 57 13.42 10.54 15.34
N LEU A 58 14.18 10.14 14.31
CA LEU A 58 15.53 10.66 14.07
C LEU A 58 15.56 12.18 13.85
N LEU A 59 14.56 12.72 13.16
CA LEU A 59 14.43 14.17 12.95
C LEU A 59 14.14 14.91 14.27
N MET A 60 13.37 14.32 15.19
CA MET A 60 13.17 14.91 16.52
C MET A 60 14.40 14.83 17.40
N VAL A 61 15.16 13.73 17.33
CA VAL A 61 16.47 13.62 17.99
C VAL A 61 17.41 14.71 17.48
N GLU A 62 17.49 14.93 16.16
CA GLU A 62 18.27 16.03 15.58
C GLU A 62 17.79 17.40 16.11
N ALA A 63 16.49 17.62 16.18
CA ALA A 63 15.92 18.87 16.68
C ALA A 63 16.29 19.13 18.15
N LEU A 64 16.20 18.11 19.01
CA LEU A 64 16.58 18.20 20.41
C LEU A 64 18.08 18.44 20.60
N HIS A 65 18.93 17.71 19.87
CA HIS A 65 20.38 17.95 19.91
C HIS A 65 20.74 19.36 19.45
N CYS A 66 20.08 19.88 18.41
CA CYS A 66 20.27 21.25 17.96
C CYS A 66 19.87 22.27 19.02
N ARG A 67 18.81 21.99 19.80
CA ARG A 67 18.38 22.84 20.91
C ARG A 67 19.41 22.84 22.05
N GLU A 68 19.86 21.66 22.47
CA GLU A 68 20.90 21.54 23.50
C GLU A 68 22.18 22.25 23.07
N HIS A 69 22.64 22.09 21.82
CA HIS A 69 23.82 22.80 21.32
C HIS A 69 23.63 24.31 21.31
N MET A 70 22.41 24.80 21.04
CA MET A 70 22.11 26.23 21.16
C MET A 70 22.21 26.70 22.61
N GLU A 71 21.69 25.93 23.56
CA GLU A 71 21.72 26.27 24.99
C GLU A 71 23.15 26.25 25.56
N TYR A 72 23.98 25.27 25.18
CA TYR A 72 25.34 25.13 25.69
C TYR A 72 26.40 25.96 24.94
N GLN A 73 26.27 26.13 23.62
CA GLN A 73 27.29 26.76 22.78
C GLN A 73 26.83 28.07 22.14
N GLY A 74 25.57 28.47 22.35
CA GLY A 74 24.98 29.69 21.78
C GLY A 74 24.79 29.66 20.26
N LYS A 75 25.01 28.51 19.60
CA LYS A 75 24.93 28.36 18.13
C LYS A 75 24.39 26.98 17.75
N SER A 76 23.53 26.93 16.74
CA SER A 76 23.09 25.68 16.12
C SER A 76 24.02 25.29 14.97
N ASN A 77 24.67 24.13 15.08
CA ASN A 77 25.58 23.60 14.05
C ASN A 77 24.88 22.78 12.97
N LYS A 78 23.53 22.83 12.89
CA LYS A 78 22.72 22.00 12.01
C LYS A 78 23.15 22.06 10.54
N ARG A 79 23.33 23.27 10.01
CA ARG A 79 23.71 23.49 8.60
C ARG A 79 25.13 23.04 8.32
N THR A 80 26.03 23.26 9.27
CA THR A 80 27.44 22.84 9.19
C THR A 80 27.52 21.32 9.13
N ILE A 81 26.87 20.61 10.05
CA ILE A 81 26.86 19.14 10.06
C ILE A 81 26.23 18.59 8.77
N ARG A 82 25.13 19.19 8.29
CA ARG A 82 24.54 18.77 7.02
C ARG A 82 25.49 18.92 5.83
N ASN A 83 26.24 20.01 5.78
CA ASN A 83 27.25 20.21 4.74
C ASN A 83 28.40 19.20 4.87
N LEU A 84 28.85 18.91 6.08
CA LEU A 84 29.87 17.88 6.35
C LEU A 84 29.38 16.49 5.92
N VAL A 85 28.14 16.11 6.24
CA VAL A 85 27.56 14.83 5.79
C VAL A 85 27.56 14.73 4.27
N ASN A 86 27.20 15.80 3.56
CA ASN A 86 27.23 15.80 2.08
C ASN A 86 28.66 15.73 1.50
N GLN A 87 29.68 16.15 2.26
CA GLN A 87 31.08 16.15 1.82
C GLN A 87 31.79 14.83 2.18
N GLU A 88 31.57 14.32 3.38
CA GLU A 88 32.22 13.13 3.94
C GLU A 88 31.53 11.84 3.50
N THR A 89 30.22 11.89 3.22
CA THR A 89 29.44 10.73 2.79
C THR A 89 28.92 10.91 1.37
N LYS A 90 28.59 9.79 0.71
CA LYS A 90 27.97 9.81 -0.62
C LYS A 90 26.44 9.95 -0.55
N PHE A 91 25.88 10.20 0.64
CA PHE A 91 24.44 10.29 0.81
C PHE A 91 23.94 11.68 0.41
N ILE A 92 22.88 11.70 -0.39
CA ILE A 92 22.22 12.94 -0.83
C ILE A 92 20.91 13.06 -0.07
N TRP A 93 20.71 14.19 0.60
CA TRP A 93 19.44 14.47 1.25
C TRP A 93 18.37 14.85 0.24
N SER A 94 17.27 14.09 0.21
CA SER A 94 16.17 14.32 -0.74
C SER A 94 15.24 15.47 -0.37
N GLY A 95 15.19 15.89 0.90
CA GLY A 95 14.26 16.90 1.41
C GLY A 95 12.77 16.51 1.39
N LYS A 96 12.42 15.29 0.96
CA LYS A 96 11.02 14.83 0.82
C LYS A 96 10.39 14.41 2.15
N ASN A 97 11.20 13.95 3.09
CA ASN A 97 10.74 13.49 4.40
C ASN A 97 11.06 14.53 5.47
N THR A 98 10.39 15.68 5.41
CA THR A 98 10.41 16.66 6.51
C THR A 98 9.30 16.33 7.50
N LEU A 99 9.43 16.72 8.78
CA LEU A 99 8.43 16.42 9.83
C LEU A 99 7.01 16.74 9.35
N SER A 100 6.77 17.95 8.85
CA SER A 100 5.46 18.37 8.34
C SER A 100 4.97 17.58 7.12
N GLN A 101 5.87 17.07 6.27
CA GLN A 101 5.48 16.24 5.12
C GLN A 101 5.14 14.81 5.55
N ILE A 102 5.84 14.29 6.56
CA ILE A 102 5.54 12.98 7.15
C ILE A 102 4.19 13.03 7.85
N ASP A 103 3.93 14.06 8.67
CA ASP A 103 2.66 14.24 9.37
C ASP A 103 1.48 14.29 8.37
N LYS A 104 1.62 15.07 7.28
CA LYS A 104 0.62 15.13 6.21
C LYS A 104 0.44 13.80 5.49
N ALA A 105 1.51 13.05 5.27
CA ALA A 105 1.42 11.73 4.63
C ALA A 105 0.66 10.75 5.51
N MET A 106 0.91 10.76 6.83
CA MET A 106 0.20 9.92 7.79
C MET A 106 -1.28 10.31 7.92
N GLU A 107 -1.59 11.60 7.95
CA GLU A 107 -2.97 12.11 7.99
C GLU A 107 -3.77 11.70 6.74
N ASN A 108 -3.16 11.81 5.56
CA ASN A 108 -3.78 11.37 4.31
C ASN A 108 -4.05 9.86 4.28
N ASP A 109 -3.12 9.05 4.81
CA ASP A 109 -3.31 7.61 4.93
C ASP A 109 -4.47 7.26 5.87
N LEU A 110 -4.59 7.94 7.01
CA LEU A 110 -5.74 7.81 7.92
C LEU A 110 -7.06 8.15 7.23
N ASN A 111 -7.12 9.26 6.51
CA ASN A 111 -8.32 9.69 5.79
C ASN A 111 -8.71 8.71 4.67
N ASN A 112 -7.75 8.09 3.99
CA ASN A 112 -8.03 7.07 2.99
C ASN A 112 -8.58 5.78 3.61
N ILE A 113 -8.06 5.35 4.76
CA ILE A 113 -8.59 4.19 5.50
C ILE A 113 -10.04 4.45 5.93
N VAL A 114 -10.36 5.66 6.40
CA VAL A 114 -11.73 6.02 6.78
C VAL A 114 -12.67 5.98 5.58
N LYS A 115 -12.25 6.47 4.41
CA LYS A 115 -13.05 6.41 3.18
C LYS A 115 -13.30 4.98 2.72
N ASP A 116 -12.28 4.11 2.76
CA ASP A 116 -12.43 2.71 2.36
C ASP A 116 -13.37 1.92 3.29
N ASN A 117 -13.49 2.34 4.56
CA ASN A 117 -14.39 1.73 5.55
C ASN A 117 -15.80 2.36 5.58
N THR A 118 -16.06 3.44 4.84
CA THR A 118 -17.43 3.96 4.73
C THR A 118 -18.27 3.01 3.87
N PRO A 119 -19.45 2.56 4.35
CA PRO A 119 -20.30 1.70 3.55
C PRO A 119 -20.67 2.43 2.26
N VAL A 120 -20.39 1.79 1.12
CA VAL A 120 -20.79 2.28 -0.20
C VAL A 120 -22.30 2.46 -0.16
N ARG A 121 -22.76 3.72 -0.18
CA ARG A 121 -24.19 4.01 -0.23
C ARG A 121 -24.74 3.33 -1.48
N PRO A 122 -25.78 2.48 -1.37
CA PRO A 122 -26.35 1.85 -2.55
C PRO A 122 -26.75 2.92 -3.55
N SER A 123 -26.40 2.72 -4.81
CA SER A 123 -26.78 3.65 -5.88
C SER A 123 -28.30 3.80 -5.84
N ARG A 124 -28.79 5.04 -5.75
CA ARG A 124 -30.23 5.30 -5.85
C ARG A 124 -30.65 4.89 -7.26
N TYR A 125 -31.27 3.72 -7.39
CA TYR A 125 -31.97 3.34 -8.60
C TYR A 125 -33.10 4.37 -8.80
N TYR A 126 -32.91 5.28 -9.74
CA TYR A 126 -34.00 6.09 -10.25
C TYR A 126 -34.92 5.14 -11.04
N SER A 127 -36.01 4.75 -10.41
CA SER A 127 -37.11 4.10 -11.10
C SER A 127 -37.75 5.13 -12.03
N LYS A 128 -37.55 4.95 -13.35
CA LYS A 128 -38.33 5.66 -14.36
C LYS A 128 -39.67 4.94 -14.48
N TYR A 129 -40.65 5.41 -13.72
CA TYR A 129 -42.07 5.24 -14.05
C TYR A 129 -42.54 6.51 -14.75
#